data_AF-A0A914JG26-F1
#
_entry.id   AF-A0A914JG26-F1
#
_cell.length_a   1.000
_cell.length_b   1.000
_cell.length_c   1.000
_cell.angle_alpha   90.00
_cell.angle_beta   90.00
_cell.angle_gamma   90.00
#
_symmetry.space_group_name_H-M   'P 1'
#
loop_
_entity.id
_entity.type
_entity.pdbx_description
1 polymer ?
#
loop_
_entity_poly.entity_id
_entity_poly.type
_entity_poly.pdbx_seq_one_letter_code
_entity_poly.pdbx_strand_id
1 'polypeptide(L)'
;MPLPPAKVKQLCRQSLPEIGVEPHQVQNGIDFYKFFYSNYKYKYADLRVYFRGAEKYTPEQIQKSPRFRRLGIGMLLSNGILAATYDTPMVFKAFIRDLVDRHEERNLDPELWVDFHSIFIKFLETKRPLTDEEKEAWLQLGKDFSNECNTHLKHRGLPYVGMEKRKSAEPEKEGSNEI
;
A
#
# COMPACT_ATOMS: atom_id res chain seq x y z
N MET A 1 -22.38 -10.62 4.48
CA MET A 1 -22.81 -9.25 4.14
C MET A 1 -21.70 -8.30 4.59
N PRO A 2 -21.40 -7.21 3.88
CA PRO A 2 -20.35 -6.30 4.32
C PRO A 2 -20.67 -5.74 5.73
N LEU A 3 -19.63 -5.56 6.54
CA LEU A 3 -19.73 -4.94 7.86
C LEU A 3 -20.15 -3.46 7.71
N PRO A 4 -20.93 -2.91 8.66
CA PRO A 4 -21.23 -1.48 8.69
C PRO A 4 -19.96 -0.62 8.77
N PRO A 5 -19.90 0.56 8.14
CA PRO A 5 -18.68 1.38 8.13
C PRO A 5 -18.13 1.74 9.52
N ALA A 6 -19.02 2.05 10.48
CA ALA A 6 -18.61 2.32 11.86
C ALA A 6 -17.93 1.10 12.53
N LYS A 7 -18.40 -0.11 12.21
CA LYS A 7 -17.84 -1.37 12.73
C LYS A 7 -16.49 -1.67 12.09
N VAL A 8 -16.34 -1.46 10.78
CA VAL A 8 -15.03 -1.58 10.10
C VAL A 8 -14.01 -0.62 10.71
N LYS A 9 -14.37 0.66 10.87
CA LYS A 9 -13.53 1.65 11.56
C LYS A 9 -13.11 1.20 12.94
N GLN A 10 -14.06 0.73 13.75
CA GLN A 10 -13.78 0.25 15.11
C GLN A 10 -12.76 -0.89 15.09
N LEU A 11 -13.01 -1.95 14.31
CA LEU A 11 -12.18 -3.15 14.26
C LEU A 11 -10.78 -2.88 13.70
N CYS A 12 -10.68 -2.11 12.62
CA CYS A 12 -9.38 -1.73 12.06
C CYS A 12 -8.58 -0.87 13.04
N ARG A 13 -9.22 0.09 13.74
CA ARG A 13 -8.53 0.90 14.76
C ARG A 13 -8.06 0.09 15.96
N GLN A 14 -8.85 -0.88 16.42
CA GLN A 14 -8.51 -1.75 17.56
C GLN A 14 -7.38 -2.73 17.25
N SER A 15 -7.16 -3.05 15.96
CA SER A 15 -6.11 -3.97 15.50
C SER A 15 -4.84 -3.28 15.02
N LEU A 16 -4.81 -1.94 14.97
CA LEU A 16 -3.60 -1.20 14.64
C LEU A 16 -2.58 -1.25 15.80
N PRO A 17 -1.28 -1.42 15.49
CA PRO A 17 -0.22 -1.15 16.44
C PRO A 17 -0.23 0.32 16.85
N GLU A 18 0.26 0.62 18.05
CA GLU A 18 0.40 2.00 18.50
C GLU A 18 1.27 2.83 17.54
N ILE A 19 0.83 4.06 17.30
CA ILE A 19 1.46 5.05 16.43
C ILE A 19 1.94 6.21 17.29
N GLY A 20 3.22 6.56 17.17
CA GLY A 20 3.78 7.70 17.87
C GLY A 20 5.31 7.71 17.80
N VAL A 21 5.92 8.41 18.75
CA VAL A 21 7.36 8.71 18.73
C VAL A 21 8.16 7.92 19.77
N GLU A 22 7.47 7.22 20.68
CA GLU A 22 8.14 6.38 21.68
C GLU A 22 8.86 5.20 21.02
N PRO A 23 9.97 4.70 21.61
CA PRO A 23 10.78 3.66 20.99
C PRO A 23 10.00 2.44 20.49
N HIS A 24 9.02 1.94 21.27
CA HIS A 24 8.20 0.78 20.87
C HIS A 24 7.23 1.12 19.74
N GLN A 25 6.69 2.33 19.70
CA GLN A 25 5.77 2.80 18.65
C GLN A 25 6.51 2.96 17.32
N VAL A 26 7.71 3.52 17.37
CA VAL A 26 8.58 3.61 16.20
C VAL A 26 8.98 2.21 15.71
N GLN A 27 9.26 1.29 16.64
CA GLN A 27 9.64 -0.07 16.30
C GLN A 27 8.54 -0.80 15.52
N ASN A 28 7.25 -0.53 15.78
CA ASN A 28 6.15 -1.11 15.02
C ASN A 28 6.27 -0.83 13.51
N GLY A 29 6.60 0.41 13.14
CA GLY A 29 6.77 0.80 11.74
C GLY A 29 8.02 0.19 11.09
N ILE A 30 9.12 0.08 11.86
CA ILE A 30 10.35 -0.58 11.41
C ILE A 30 10.10 -2.07 11.18
N ASP A 31 9.37 -2.73 12.08
CA ASP A 31 9.06 -4.15 11.99
C ASP A 31 8.20 -4.46 10.78
N PHE A 32 7.30 -3.58 10.36
CA PHE A 32 6.59 -3.75 9.09
C PHE A 32 7.57 -3.88 7.93
N TYR A 33 8.56 -2.99 7.81
CA TYR A 33 9.52 -3.07 6.72
C TYR A 33 10.48 -4.24 6.84
N LYS A 34 10.89 -4.64 8.05
CA LYS A 34 11.65 -5.89 8.26
C LYS A 34 10.84 -7.10 7.82
N PHE A 35 9.58 -7.18 8.21
CA PHE A 35 8.65 -8.21 7.77
C PHE A 35 8.48 -8.20 6.25
N PHE A 36 8.25 -7.01 5.66
CA PHE A 36 8.09 -6.82 4.23
C PHE A 36 9.30 -7.33 3.44
N TYR A 37 10.50 -6.91 3.85
CA TYR A 37 11.75 -7.28 3.20
C TYR A 37 12.18 -8.74 3.42
N SER A 38 11.74 -9.36 4.52
CA SER A 38 12.07 -10.76 4.80
C SER A 38 11.13 -11.74 4.10
N ASN A 39 9.89 -11.34 3.82
CA ASN A 39 8.84 -12.27 3.41
C ASN A 39 8.33 -12.05 1.97
N TYR A 40 8.37 -10.84 1.43
CA TYR A 40 7.65 -10.55 0.19
C TYR A 40 8.55 -10.53 -1.03
N LYS A 41 8.78 -11.72 -1.57
CA LYS A 41 8.88 -11.95 -3.01
C LYS A 41 7.44 -12.14 -3.52
N TYR A 42 6.85 -11.12 -4.16
CA TYR A 42 5.45 -11.21 -4.59
C TYR A 42 5.38 -11.85 -5.97
N LYS A 43 4.81 -13.06 -6.08
CA LYS A 43 4.47 -13.88 -7.28
C LYS A 43 5.46 -13.88 -8.47
N TYR A 44 5.89 -12.74 -8.98
CA TYR A 44 6.82 -12.58 -10.11
C TYR A 44 7.88 -11.46 -9.96
N ALA A 45 7.93 -10.72 -8.84
CA ALA A 45 8.91 -9.64 -8.67
C ALA A 45 9.30 -9.37 -7.20
N ASP A 46 10.52 -8.91 -7.03
CA ASP A 46 11.05 -8.41 -5.77
C ASP A 46 10.50 -7.00 -5.51
N LEU A 47 9.58 -6.83 -4.55
CA LEU A 47 8.96 -5.53 -4.27
C LEU A 47 9.95 -4.47 -3.77
N ARG A 48 11.16 -4.89 -3.38
CA ARG A 48 12.21 -3.99 -2.93
C ARG A 48 12.71 -3.07 -4.06
N VAL A 49 12.45 -3.39 -5.33
CA VAL A 49 12.79 -2.53 -6.48
C VAL A 49 12.17 -1.13 -6.41
N TYR A 50 11.02 -0.97 -5.75
CA TYR A 50 10.38 0.34 -5.57
C TYR A 50 11.06 1.21 -4.51
N PHE A 51 12.02 0.67 -3.76
CA PHE A 51 12.75 1.35 -2.71
C PHE A 51 14.15 1.72 -3.19
N ARG A 52 14.24 2.63 -4.18
CA ARG A 52 15.50 3.08 -4.80
C ARG A 52 16.62 3.31 -3.79
N GLY A 53 17.78 2.66 -3.99
CA GLY A 53 18.96 2.70 -3.10
C GLY A 53 18.85 1.84 -1.83
N ALA A 54 17.76 1.10 -1.67
CA ALA A 54 17.54 0.16 -0.57
C ALA A 54 16.97 -1.18 -1.06
N GLU A 55 17.19 -1.54 -2.32
CA GLU A 55 16.67 -2.74 -2.97
C GLU A 55 17.20 -4.02 -2.33
N LYS A 56 18.44 -3.97 -1.80
CA LYS A 56 19.15 -5.10 -1.19
C LYS A 56 19.30 -5.00 0.32
N TYR A 57 18.58 -4.08 0.97
CA TYR A 57 18.70 -3.92 2.41
C TYR A 57 18.33 -5.20 3.16
N THR A 58 19.11 -5.56 4.17
CA THR A 58 18.78 -6.63 5.12
C THR A 58 17.91 -6.09 6.27
N PRO A 59 17.21 -6.96 7.03
CA PRO A 59 16.47 -6.53 8.22
C PRO A 59 17.31 -5.73 9.23
N GLU A 60 18.60 -6.06 9.38
CA GLU A 60 19.54 -5.37 10.27
C GLU A 60 19.85 -3.95 9.76
N GLN A 61 19.96 -3.77 8.45
CA GLN A 61 20.15 -2.46 7.83
C GLN A 61 18.88 -1.61 7.95
N ILE A 62 17.70 -2.21 7.80
CA ILE A 62 16.41 -1.54 8.02
C ILE A 62 16.28 -1.07 9.47
N GLN A 63 16.62 -1.93 10.44
CA GLN A 63 16.57 -1.64 11.87
C GLN A 63 17.34 -0.36 12.25
N LYS A 64 18.46 -0.09 11.56
CA LYS A 64 19.34 1.05 11.82
C LYS A 64 19.07 2.26 10.92
N SER A 65 18.11 2.17 9.99
CA SER A 65 17.92 3.17 8.94
C SER A 65 16.96 4.31 9.35
N PRO A 66 17.41 5.59 9.35
CA PRO A 66 16.54 6.73 9.55
C PRO A 66 15.46 6.86 8.47
N ARG A 67 15.74 6.37 7.25
CA ARG A 67 14.76 6.33 6.15
C ARG A 67 13.58 5.43 6.52
N PHE A 68 13.85 4.20 6.96
CA PHE A 68 12.80 3.24 7.31
C PHE A 68 12.08 3.57 8.61
N ARG A 69 12.75 4.29 9.53
CA ARG A 69 12.05 4.94 10.66
C ARG A 69 10.96 5.90 10.16
N ARG A 70 11.29 6.82 9.25
CA ARG A 70 10.31 7.79 8.70
C ARG A 70 9.22 7.10 7.88
N LEU A 71 9.60 6.16 7.01
CA LEU A 71 8.65 5.40 6.21
C LEU A 71 7.70 4.58 7.08
N GLY A 72 8.23 3.93 8.13
CA GLY A 72 7.44 3.11 9.06
C GLY A 72 6.34 3.89 9.76
N ILE A 73 6.70 5.06 10.30
CA ILE A 73 5.73 5.97 10.94
C ILE A 73 4.69 6.44 9.92
N GLY A 74 5.12 6.88 8.72
CA GLY A 74 4.21 7.35 7.68
C GLY A 74 3.24 6.27 7.17
N MET A 75 3.71 5.03 7.05
CA MET A 75 2.91 3.89 6.62
C MET A 75 1.86 3.52 7.68
N LEU A 76 2.24 3.44 8.97
CA LEU A 76 1.28 3.19 10.05
C LEU A 76 0.27 4.33 10.18
N LEU A 77 0.72 5.59 10.10
CA LEU A 77 -0.16 6.76 10.10
C LEU A 77 -1.18 6.71 8.96
N SER A 78 -0.74 6.34 7.76
CA SER A 78 -1.65 6.23 6.60
C SER A 78 -2.74 5.19 6.83
N ASN A 79 -2.40 4.00 7.36
CA ASN A 79 -3.39 2.99 7.74
C ASN A 79 -4.29 3.46 8.89
N GLY A 80 -3.75 4.22 9.85
CA GLY A 80 -4.51 4.86 10.91
C GLY A 80 -5.57 5.85 10.38
N ILE A 81 -5.20 6.68 9.41
CA ILE A 81 -6.12 7.63 8.77
C ILE A 81 -7.18 6.88 7.96
N LEU A 82 -6.81 5.87 7.17
CA LEU A 82 -7.76 5.03 6.43
C LEU A 82 -8.79 4.40 7.37
N ALA A 83 -8.36 3.78 8.46
CA ALA A 83 -9.25 3.19 9.46
C ALA A 83 -10.12 4.26 10.14
N ALA A 84 -9.55 5.40 10.54
CA ALA A 84 -10.26 6.44 11.26
C ALA A 84 -11.32 7.19 10.43
N THR A 85 -11.13 7.24 9.11
CA THR A 85 -11.99 7.98 8.18
C THR A 85 -12.94 7.09 7.38
N TYR A 86 -12.88 5.76 7.56
CA TYR A 86 -13.68 4.81 6.77
C TYR A 86 -15.20 5.06 6.82
N ASP A 87 -15.72 5.53 7.96
CA ASP A 87 -17.14 5.91 8.13
C ASP A 87 -17.47 7.30 7.56
N THR A 88 -16.50 8.00 6.97
CA THR A 88 -16.63 9.32 6.35
C THR A 88 -16.16 9.24 4.88
N PRO A 89 -16.99 8.72 3.96
CA PRO A 89 -16.56 8.31 2.62
C PRO A 89 -15.83 9.38 1.81
N MET A 90 -16.25 10.65 1.95
CA MET A 90 -15.62 11.77 1.23
C MET A 90 -14.14 11.94 1.64
N VAL A 91 -13.85 11.90 2.95
CA VAL A 91 -12.49 12.07 3.48
C VAL A 91 -11.65 10.84 3.19
N PHE A 92 -12.20 9.63 3.39
CA PHE A 92 -11.54 8.37 3.07
C PHE A 92 -11.05 8.35 1.63
N LYS A 93 -11.94 8.66 0.68
CA LYS A 93 -11.60 8.66 -0.75
C LYS A 93 -10.63 9.78 -1.13
N ALA A 94 -10.79 10.98 -0.57
CA ALA A 94 -9.86 12.09 -0.82
C ALA A 94 -8.44 11.75 -0.36
N PHE A 95 -8.30 11.12 0.82
CA PHE A 95 -7.00 10.68 1.32
C PHE A 95 -6.38 9.58 0.45
N ILE A 96 -7.19 8.66 -0.11
CA ILE A 96 -6.69 7.64 -1.04
C ILE A 96 -6.13 8.27 -2.32
N ARG A 97 -6.82 9.26 -2.90
CA ARG A 97 -6.34 9.95 -4.09
C ARG A 97 -5.03 10.69 -3.84
N ASP A 98 -4.93 11.39 -2.70
CA ASP A 98 -3.67 12.01 -2.26
C ASP A 98 -2.54 10.98 -2.08
N LEU A 99 -2.85 9.81 -1.50
CA LEU A 99 -1.88 8.72 -1.39
C LEU A 99 -1.41 8.27 -2.78
N VAL A 100 -2.31 8.04 -3.73
CA VAL A 100 -1.95 7.64 -5.10
C VAL A 100 -1.06 8.70 -5.76
N ASP A 101 -1.41 9.98 -5.68
CA ASP A 101 -0.63 11.08 -6.25
C ASP A 101 0.79 11.11 -5.67
N ARG A 102 0.95 10.92 -4.35
CA ARG A 102 2.26 10.81 -3.68
C ARG A 102 3.05 9.55 -4.04
N HIS A 103 2.46 8.59 -4.76
CA HIS A 103 3.10 7.37 -5.25
C HIS A 103 3.35 7.37 -6.76
N GLU A 104 2.93 8.40 -7.50
CA GLU A 104 3.04 8.48 -8.96
C GLU A 104 4.48 8.23 -9.46
N GLU A 105 5.48 8.90 -8.89
CA GLU A 105 6.89 8.77 -9.28
C GLU A 105 7.48 7.36 -9.10
N ARG A 106 6.81 6.50 -8.32
CA ARG A 106 7.28 5.13 -8.07
C ARG A 106 6.87 4.16 -9.17
N ASN A 107 5.96 4.55 -10.07
CA ASN A 107 5.44 3.72 -11.16
C ASN A 107 5.05 2.32 -10.67
N LEU A 108 4.28 2.27 -9.58
CA LEU A 108 3.85 1.00 -8.98
C LEU A 108 3.00 0.20 -9.95
N ASP A 109 3.21 -1.11 -9.99
CA ASP A 109 2.23 -2.03 -10.59
C ASP A 109 0.86 -1.85 -9.89
N PRO A 110 -0.22 -1.55 -10.63
CA PRO A 110 -1.54 -1.32 -10.04
C PRO A 110 -2.08 -2.48 -9.17
N GLU A 111 -1.66 -3.72 -9.44
CA GLU A 111 -2.02 -4.89 -8.60
C GLU A 111 -1.56 -4.73 -7.14
N LEU A 112 -0.49 -3.97 -6.90
CA LEU A 112 0.03 -3.74 -5.55
C LEU A 112 -0.94 -2.97 -4.65
N TRP A 113 -1.81 -2.13 -5.23
CA TRP A 113 -2.86 -1.47 -4.46
C TRP A 113 -3.92 -2.46 -3.97
N VAL A 114 -4.15 -3.53 -4.71
CA VAL A 114 -5.08 -4.63 -4.35
C VAL A 114 -4.46 -5.51 -3.26
N ASP A 115 -3.18 -5.85 -3.40
CA ASP A 115 -2.52 -6.80 -2.51
C ASP A 115 -2.10 -6.22 -1.15
N PHE A 116 -1.89 -4.89 -1.08
CA PHE A 116 -1.29 -4.24 0.09
C PHE A 116 -1.94 -4.63 1.42
N HIS A 117 -3.27 -4.61 1.52
CA HIS A 117 -3.94 -4.91 2.78
C HIS A 117 -3.83 -6.38 3.19
N SER A 118 -3.70 -7.31 2.24
CA SER A 118 -3.41 -8.72 2.54
C SER A 118 -2.02 -8.89 3.14
N ILE A 119 -1.04 -8.12 2.66
CA ILE A 119 0.32 -8.04 3.23
C ILE A 119 0.27 -7.45 4.64
N PHE A 120 -0.50 -6.37 4.81
CA PHE A 120 -0.65 -5.68 6.09
C PHE A 120 -1.32 -6.56 7.16
N ILE A 121 -2.39 -7.30 6.81
CA ILE A 121 -3.04 -8.26 7.71
C ILE A 121 -2.02 -9.28 8.24
N LYS A 122 -1.21 -9.87 7.35
CA LYS A 122 -0.16 -10.82 7.76
C LYS A 122 0.88 -10.19 8.68
N PHE A 123 1.21 -8.91 8.46
CA PHE A 123 2.07 -8.17 9.40
C PHE A 123 1.41 -8.01 10.77
N LEU A 124 0.14 -7.61 10.81
CA LEU A 124 -0.60 -7.48 12.07
C LEU A 124 -0.62 -8.80 12.86
N GLU A 125 -0.78 -9.92 12.15
CA GLU A 125 -0.72 -11.26 12.76
C GLU A 125 0.64 -11.59 13.41
N THR A 126 1.73 -10.94 13.00
CA THR A 126 3.03 -11.07 13.69
C THR A 126 3.09 -10.32 15.02
N LYS A 127 2.19 -9.36 15.24
CA LYS A 127 2.10 -8.56 16.48
C LYS A 127 1.15 -9.21 17.48
N ARG A 128 0.02 -9.71 17.00
CA ARG A 128 -0.92 -10.56 17.74
C ARG A 128 -1.84 -11.30 16.78
N PRO A 129 -2.47 -12.41 17.19
CA PRO A 129 -3.56 -13.00 16.43
C PRO A 129 -4.69 -11.98 16.20
N LEU A 130 -5.20 -11.94 14.96
CA LEU A 130 -6.42 -11.20 14.60
C LEU A 130 -7.62 -12.13 14.65
N THR A 131 -8.76 -11.60 15.10
CA THR A 131 -10.06 -12.28 14.97
C THR A 131 -10.53 -12.32 13.52
N ASP A 132 -11.46 -13.20 13.19
CA ASP A 132 -12.03 -13.29 11.85
C ASP A 132 -12.76 -12.00 11.45
N GLU A 133 -13.47 -11.35 12.38
CA GLU A 133 -14.09 -10.04 12.16
C GLU A 133 -13.06 -8.94 11.84
N GLU A 134 -11.92 -8.91 12.55
CA GLU A 134 -10.86 -7.93 12.27
C GLU A 134 -10.24 -8.14 10.88
N LYS A 135 -10.04 -9.41 10.48
CA LYS A 135 -9.57 -9.74 9.12
C LYS A 135 -10.58 -9.33 8.07
N GLU A 136 -11.87 -9.64 8.28
CA GLU A 136 -12.95 -9.24 7.38
C GLU A 136 -13.03 -7.71 7.23
N ALA A 137 -12.90 -6.97 8.34
CA ALA A 137 -12.88 -5.51 8.32
C ALA A 137 -11.70 -4.96 7.48
N TRP A 138 -10.49 -5.48 7.66
CA TRP A 138 -9.33 -5.06 6.86
C TRP A 138 -9.44 -5.43 5.38
N LEU A 139 -10.01 -6.60 5.06
CA LEU A 139 -10.25 -7.01 3.68
C LEU A 139 -11.29 -6.12 3.01
N GLN A 140 -12.36 -5.75 3.73
CA GLN A 140 -13.37 -4.83 3.23
C GLN A 140 -12.79 -3.43 2.99
N LEU A 141 -12.06 -2.88 3.98
CA LEU A 141 -11.35 -1.61 3.82
C LEU A 141 -10.37 -1.67 2.64
N GLY A 142 -9.60 -2.75 2.51
CA GLY A 142 -8.62 -2.93 1.45
C GLY A 142 -9.24 -3.01 0.06
N LYS A 143 -10.39 -3.66 -0.08
CA LYS A 143 -11.15 -3.70 -1.32
C LYS A 143 -11.60 -2.30 -1.73
N ASP A 144 -12.24 -1.56 -0.83
CA ASP A 144 -12.72 -0.19 -1.10
C ASP A 144 -11.57 0.78 -1.40
N PHE A 145 -10.46 0.62 -0.68
CA PHE A 145 -9.21 1.31 -0.96
C PHE A 145 -8.72 1.08 -2.39
N SER A 146 -8.56 -0.19 -2.79
CA SER A 146 -8.06 -0.52 -4.13
C SER A 146 -9.00 -0.07 -5.26
N ASN A 147 -10.32 -0.09 -5.02
CA ASN A 147 -11.31 0.38 -5.99
C ASN A 147 -11.16 1.89 -6.25
N GLU A 148 -10.98 2.68 -5.18
CA GLU A 148 -10.76 4.12 -5.31
C GLU A 148 -9.38 4.43 -5.92
N CYS A 149 -8.33 3.68 -5.57
CA CYS A 149 -7.02 3.80 -6.23
C CYS A 149 -7.15 3.63 -7.75
N ASN A 150 -7.78 2.55 -8.20
CA ASN A 150 -7.95 2.26 -9.63
C ASN A 150 -8.86 3.28 -10.33
N THR A 151 -9.89 3.78 -9.63
CA THR A 151 -10.76 4.84 -10.16
C THR A 151 -9.96 6.12 -10.42
N HIS A 152 -9.10 6.51 -9.48
CA HIS A 152 -8.26 7.70 -9.60
C HIS A 152 -7.16 7.54 -10.65
N LEU A 153 -6.48 6.39 -10.68
CA LEU A 153 -5.48 6.06 -11.71
C LEU A 153 -6.09 6.15 -13.12
N LYS A 154 -7.29 5.57 -13.31
CA LYS A 154 -8.03 5.67 -14.58
C LYS A 154 -8.36 7.11 -14.94
N HIS A 155 -8.84 7.91 -13.98
CA HIS A 155 -9.17 9.32 -14.21
C HIS A 155 -7.93 10.14 -14.61
N ARG A 156 -6.76 9.80 -14.06
CA ARG A 156 -5.46 10.41 -14.37
C ARG A 156 -4.82 9.91 -15.67
N GLY A 157 -5.40 8.91 -16.34
CA GLY A 157 -4.82 8.28 -17.52
C GLY A 157 -3.58 7.43 -17.23
N LEU A 158 -3.38 7.01 -15.96
CA LEU A 158 -2.28 6.17 -15.50
C LEU A 158 -2.66 4.68 -15.57
N PRO A 159 -1.69 3.74 -15.52
CA PRO A 159 -1.98 2.31 -15.48
C PRO A 159 -2.91 1.95 -14.30
N TYR A 160 -3.91 1.10 -14.56
CA TYR A 160 -4.86 0.60 -13.56
C TYR A 160 -5.23 -0.86 -13.85
N VAL A 161 -5.74 -1.58 -12.85
CA VAL A 161 -6.17 -2.98 -12.98
C VAL A 161 -7.34 -3.08 -13.96
N GLY A 162 -7.22 -3.94 -14.97
CA GLY A 162 -8.20 -4.08 -16.05
C GLY A 162 -7.98 -3.13 -17.23
N MET A 163 -6.90 -2.34 -17.24
CA MET A 163 -6.41 -1.71 -18.46
C MET A 163 -5.77 -2.79 -19.35
N GLU A 164 -6.26 -2.98 -20.58
CA GLU A 164 -5.52 -3.77 -21.56
C GLU A 164 -4.14 -3.14 -21.73
N LYS A 165 -3.08 -3.95 -21.58
CA LYS A 165 -1.72 -3.50 -21.85
C LYS A 165 -1.71 -2.96 -23.27
N ARG A 166 -1.58 -1.63 -23.43
CA ARG A 166 -1.34 -1.04 -24.75
C ARG A 166 -0.18 -1.81 -25.36
N LYS A 167 -0.43 -2.52 -26.47
CA LYS A 167 0.65 -3.05 -27.30
C LYS A 167 1.61 -1.89 -27.49
N SER A 168 2.87 -2.08 -27.11
CA SER A 168 3.94 -1.13 -27.40
C SER A 168 3.73 -0.66 -28.83
N ALA A 169 3.52 0.65 -29.01
CA ALA A 169 3.43 1.22 -30.34
C ALA A 169 4.69 0.78 -31.09
N GLU A 170 4.52 0.06 -32.19
CA GLU A 170 5.61 -0.22 -33.11
C GLU A 170 6.22 1.12 -33.50
N PRO A 171 7.57 1.22 -33.56
CA PRO A 171 8.19 2.45 -34.02
C PRO A 171 7.67 2.75 -35.42
N GLU A 172 7.09 3.93 -35.60
CA GLU A 172 6.70 4.43 -36.92
C GLU A 172 7.91 4.28 -37.83
N LYS A 173 7.78 3.46 -38.88
CA LYS A 173 8.76 3.41 -39.95
C LYS A 173 8.77 4.78 -40.59
N GLU A 174 9.84 5.55 -40.37
CA GLU A 174 10.15 6.73 -41.17
C GLU A 174 10.09 6.33 -42.64
N GLY A 175 9.09 6.85 -43.34
CA GLY A 175 9.00 6.78 -44.78
C GLY A 175 10.18 7.53 -45.37
N SER A 176 11.15 6.77 -45.87
CA SER A 176 12.15 7.23 -46.82
C SER A 176 11.44 7.85 -48.03
N ASN A 177 11.39 9.17 -48.07
CA ASN A 177 11.06 9.91 -49.27
C ASN A 177 12.28 9.90 -50.19
N GLU A 178 12.11 9.27 -51.34
CA GLU A 178 12.98 9.37 -52.51
C GLU A 178 13.07 10.83 -52.98
N ILE A 179 14.29 11.31 -53.22
CA ILE A 179 14.66 12.25 -54.30
C ILE A 179 16.01 11.79 -54.85
#